data_AF-A0A9E0WJI7-F1
#
_entry.id   AF-A0A9E0WJI7-F1
#
_cell.length_a   1.000
_cell.length_b   1.000
_cell.length_c   1.000
_cell.angle_alpha   90.00
_cell.angle_beta   90.00
_cell.angle_gamma   90.00
#
_symmetry.space_group_name_H-M   'P 1'
#
loop_
_entity.id
_entity.type
_entity.pdbx_description
1 polymer ?
#
loop_
_entity_poly.entity_id
_entity_poly.type
_entity_poly.pdbx_seq_one_letter_code
_entity_poly.pdbx_strand_id
1 'polypeptide(L)'
;MSFRKLLLAGAALATSAAALSAPASASIIDRPHFKVLGVVIVWGANDADGSTPIATDFVINDAADTDLIAADGRTVVTGSLTATPDAAAIAASGFSALDLNGTEIGDGDGDLDLNDTFAAFDVTGATIGGSALTYDSSFYVASNTAFDITAEIQSSTVSGDFTLADVGYALSSTQTGTDGALTFGGNARDVGASGAFSAPANLAAFAAGPNLVFSGTERTADSAGSIVQQSVRFDAQYSLGPVAGYDLSQGSGSVEAQLAYTVF
;
A
#
# COMPACT_ATOMS: atom_id res chain seq x y z
N MET A 1 -26.62 89.34 75.55
CA MET A 1 -27.72 88.36 75.67
C MET A 1 -27.16 86.97 75.43
N SER A 2 -27.59 86.06 76.30
CA SER A 2 -27.67 84.59 76.23
C SER A 2 -26.48 83.73 75.80
N PHE A 3 -26.04 82.96 76.78
CA PHE A 3 -25.23 81.75 76.76
C PHE A 3 -25.93 80.53 76.12
N ARG A 4 -25.08 79.59 75.68
CA ARG A 4 -25.22 78.11 75.71
C ARG A 4 -26.25 77.42 74.80
N LYS A 5 -25.73 76.55 73.92
CA LYS A 5 -26.11 75.13 73.70
C LYS A 5 -24.90 74.47 73.00
N LEU A 6 -24.17 73.57 73.66
CA LEU A 6 -24.28 72.09 73.54
C LEU A 6 -24.04 71.61 72.09
N LEU A 7 -23.19 70.64 71.76
CA LEU A 7 -22.52 69.60 72.53
C LEU A 7 -21.44 68.97 71.63
N LEU A 8 -20.33 68.65 72.27
CA LEU A 8 -19.24 67.74 71.91
C LEU A 8 -19.73 66.39 71.34
N ALA A 9 -19.12 65.90 70.25
CA ALA A 9 -18.62 64.52 70.08
C ALA A 9 -18.43 64.15 68.60
N GLY A 10 -17.33 63.46 68.30
CA GLY A 10 -17.27 62.56 67.14
C GLY A 10 -16.32 62.92 66.02
N ALA A 11 -15.04 63.11 66.32
CA ALA A 11 -14.00 62.69 65.39
C ALA A 11 -14.14 61.18 65.21
N ALA A 12 -14.69 60.73 64.09
CA ALA A 12 -14.67 59.33 63.68
C ALA A 12 -14.27 59.29 62.21
N LEU A 13 -13.16 58.60 61.97
CA LEU A 13 -12.56 58.32 60.69
C LEU A 13 -13.60 57.87 59.66
N ALA A 14 -13.72 58.62 58.57
CA ALA A 14 -14.07 58.05 57.28
C ALA A 14 -13.00 58.54 56.31
N THR A 15 -11.85 57.88 56.37
CA THR A 15 -10.98 57.72 55.22
C THR A 15 -11.86 57.22 54.08
N SER A 16 -12.28 58.12 53.21
CA SER A 16 -12.75 57.81 51.86
C SER A 16 -11.55 57.25 51.11
N ALA A 17 -11.17 56.03 51.48
CA ALA A 17 -10.24 55.21 50.73
C ALA A 17 -10.78 55.22 49.31
N ALA A 18 -9.95 55.69 48.38
CA ALA A 18 -10.20 55.57 46.97
C ALA A 18 -10.63 54.12 46.71
N ALA A 19 -11.91 53.92 46.45
CA ALA A 19 -12.40 52.71 45.83
C ALA A 19 -11.88 52.76 44.38
N LEU A 20 -10.58 52.51 44.22
CA LEU A 20 -10.03 52.03 42.99
C LEU A 20 -10.65 50.66 42.81
N SER A 21 -11.81 50.62 42.16
CA SER A 21 -12.35 49.42 41.58
C SER A 21 -11.32 48.95 40.55
N ALA A 22 -10.36 48.14 40.98
CA ALA A 22 -9.58 47.36 40.04
C ALA A 22 -10.61 46.55 39.24
N PRO A 23 -10.64 46.64 37.90
CA PRO A 23 -11.54 45.80 37.13
C PRO A 23 -11.26 44.35 37.51
N ALA A 24 -12.30 43.61 37.89
CA ALA A 24 -12.21 42.18 38.04
C ALA A 24 -11.96 41.59 36.65
N SER A 25 -10.69 41.33 36.31
CA SER A 25 -10.31 40.69 35.06
C SER A 25 -10.34 39.18 35.24
N ALA A 26 -11.31 38.53 34.61
CA ALA A 26 -11.31 37.08 34.40
C ALA A 26 -10.94 36.81 32.94
N SER A 27 -10.05 35.84 32.71
CA SER A 27 -9.68 35.35 31.39
C SER A 27 -10.07 33.88 31.29
N ILE A 28 -10.80 33.53 30.23
CA ILE A 28 -11.03 32.15 29.82
C ILE A 28 -10.14 31.95 28.59
N ILE A 29 -9.24 30.98 28.65
CA ILE A 29 -8.36 30.62 27.54
C ILE A 29 -8.98 29.40 26.87
N ASP A 30 -9.57 29.59 25.69
CA ASP A 30 -9.94 28.50 24.81
C ASP A 30 -8.67 27.94 24.12
N ARG A 31 -8.57 26.61 24.03
CA ARG A 31 -7.44 25.90 23.41
C ARG A 31 -7.96 24.80 22.48
N PRO A 32 -8.68 25.16 21.40
CA PRO A 32 -9.17 24.15 20.48
C PRO A 32 -7.99 23.49 19.78
N HIS A 33 -7.95 22.15 19.81
CA HIS A 33 -6.95 21.33 19.13
C HIS A 33 -7.64 20.53 18.02
N PHE A 34 -7.36 20.90 16.77
CA PHE A 34 -7.78 20.15 15.59
C PHE A 34 -6.55 19.42 15.03
N LYS A 35 -6.62 18.09 14.91
CA LYS A 35 -5.57 17.26 14.31
C LYS A 35 -6.21 16.42 13.21
N VAL A 36 -5.60 16.45 12.03
CA VAL A 36 -5.86 15.50 10.94
C VAL A 36 -4.60 14.64 10.82
N LEU A 37 -4.76 13.33 10.93
CA LEU A 37 -3.65 12.38 10.84
C LEU A 37 -3.36 12.05 9.37
N GLY A 38 -2.14 11.56 9.13
CA GLY A 38 -1.84 10.91 7.87
C GLY A 38 -2.71 9.66 7.75
N VAL A 39 -3.22 9.37 6.56
CA VAL A 39 -4.01 8.19 6.25
C VAL A 39 -3.48 7.62 4.95
N VAL A 40 -3.20 6.32 4.97
CA VAL A 40 -2.86 5.51 3.81
C VAL A 40 -3.95 4.44 3.66
N ILE A 41 -4.47 4.32 2.45
CA ILE A 41 -5.48 3.33 2.09
C ILE A 41 -4.89 2.46 0.99
N VAL A 42 -4.77 1.16 1.26
CA VAL A 42 -4.40 0.16 0.26
C VAL A 42 -5.65 -0.60 -0.15
N TRP A 43 -5.82 -0.80 -1.45
CA TRP A 43 -6.96 -1.53 -1.97
C TRP A 43 -6.60 -2.42 -3.16
N GLY A 44 -7.37 -3.49 -3.31
CA GLY A 44 -7.13 -4.58 -4.25
C GLY A 44 -8.26 -5.61 -4.18
N ALA A 45 -7.89 -6.89 -4.06
CA ALA A 45 -8.80 -8.00 -3.86
C ALA A 45 -8.89 -8.43 -2.40
N ASN A 46 -10.03 -8.98 -2.00
CA ASN A 46 -10.19 -9.62 -0.69
C ASN A 46 -9.48 -10.99 -0.65
N ASP A 47 -8.70 -11.24 0.40
CA ASP A 47 -8.01 -12.51 0.60
C ASP A 47 -8.94 -13.68 0.99
N ALA A 48 -10.15 -13.43 1.49
CA ALA A 48 -11.06 -14.52 1.82
C ALA A 48 -11.69 -15.18 0.57
N ASP A 49 -12.10 -14.37 -0.41
CA ASP A 49 -12.96 -14.82 -1.52
C ASP A 49 -12.58 -14.27 -2.90
N GLY A 50 -11.57 -13.40 -2.99
CA GLY A 50 -11.12 -12.81 -4.26
C GLY A 50 -12.03 -11.71 -4.81
N SER A 51 -12.97 -11.21 -4.01
CA SER A 51 -13.85 -10.12 -4.44
C SER A 51 -13.08 -8.79 -4.61
N THR A 52 -13.41 -8.04 -5.67
CA THR A 52 -12.71 -6.80 -6.07
C THR A 52 -13.70 -5.73 -6.57
N PRO A 53 -13.35 -4.42 -6.46
CA PRO A 53 -12.29 -3.86 -5.63
C PRO A 53 -12.75 -3.66 -4.18
N ILE A 54 -11.87 -3.94 -3.21
CA ILE A 54 -12.11 -3.78 -1.76
C ILE A 54 -10.94 -3.03 -1.11
N ALA A 55 -11.23 -2.11 -0.18
CA ALA A 55 -10.23 -1.52 0.69
C ALA A 55 -9.75 -2.58 1.69
N THR A 56 -8.49 -2.94 1.58
CA THR A 56 -7.89 -4.06 2.34
C THR A 56 -7.15 -3.54 3.55
N ASP A 57 -6.51 -2.37 3.46
CA ASP A 57 -5.78 -1.78 4.57
C ASP A 57 -6.13 -0.29 4.73
N PHE A 58 -6.24 0.15 5.98
CA PHE A 58 -6.45 1.56 6.34
C PHE A 58 -5.53 1.90 7.52
N VAL A 59 -4.37 2.46 7.20
CA VAL A 59 -3.36 2.86 8.19
C VAL A 59 -3.56 4.33 8.53
N ILE A 60 -3.70 4.61 9.82
CA ILE A 60 -3.60 5.97 10.35
C ILE A 60 -2.17 6.19 10.82
N ASN A 61 -1.48 7.13 10.20
CA ASN A 61 -0.15 7.58 10.63
C ASN A 61 -0.28 8.36 11.95
N ASP A 62 -0.25 7.61 13.04
CA ASP A 62 -0.17 8.06 14.41
C ASP A 62 1.14 7.57 15.06
N ALA A 63 1.24 7.51 16.38
CA ALA A 63 2.50 7.08 17.00
C ALA A 63 2.81 5.58 16.77
N ALA A 64 1.86 4.80 16.26
CA ALA A 64 1.95 3.36 16.11
C ALA A 64 1.53 2.85 14.72
N ASP A 65 1.27 3.77 13.76
CA ASP A 65 0.73 3.46 12.44
C ASP A 65 -0.45 2.47 12.51
N THR A 66 -1.49 2.90 13.23
CA THR A 66 -2.63 2.03 13.58
C THR A 66 -3.40 1.60 12.33
N ASP A 67 -3.40 0.30 12.05
CA ASP A 67 -4.28 -0.36 11.09
C ASP A 67 -5.71 -0.51 11.65
N LEU A 68 -6.71 -0.02 10.90
CA LEU A 68 -8.13 -0.10 11.24
C LEU A 68 -8.87 -1.27 10.58
N ILE A 69 -8.27 -1.94 9.60
CA ILE A 69 -8.84 -3.07 8.86
C ILE A 69 -7.86 -4.24 8.97
N ALA A 70 -8.07 -5.08 9.99
CA ALA A 70 -7.23 -6.26 10.26
C ALA A 70 -7.39 -7.40 9.23
N ALA A 71 -7.80 -7.10 7.99
CA ALA A 71 -8.02 -8.08 6.93
C ALA A 71 -6.93 -7.92 5.86
N ASP A 72 -6.23 -9.01 5.54
CA ASP A 72 -5.20 -8.98 4.51
C ASP A 72 -5.82 -8.86 3.11
N GLY A 73 -5.07 -8.20 2.21
CA GLY A 73 -5.45 -8.01 0.81
C GLY A 73 -4.69 -8.95 -0.14
N ARG A 74 -5.28 -9.19 -1.31
CA ARG A 74 -4.62 -9.79 -2.48
C ARG A 74 -4.42 -8.76 -3.58
N THR A 75 -3.35 -8.94 -4.35
CA THR A 75 -3.12 -8.18 -5.58
C THR A 75 -4.15 -8.54 -6.65
N VAL A 76 -4.22 -7.74 -7.71
CA VAL A 76 -4.99 -8.04 -8.93
C VAL A 76 -4.06 -8.20 -10.12
N VAL A 77 -4.49 -8.93 -11.15
CA VAL A 77 -3.76 -9.01 -12.42
C VAL A 77 -3.67 -7.61 -13.04
N THR A 78 -2.46 -7.20 -13.42
CA THR A 78 -2.20 -5.84 -13.92
C THR A 78 -3.08 -5.51 -15.13
N GLY A 79 -3.80 -4.38 -15.10
CA GLY A 79 -4.72 -3.99 -16.18
C GLY A 79 -6.13 -4.58 -16.05
N SER A 80 -6.34 -5.46 -15.07
CA SER A 80 -7.63 -6.06 -14.73
C SER A 80 -8.02 -5.77 -13.26
N LEU A 81 -9.22 -6.19 -12.89
CA LEU A 81 -9.67 -6.28 -11.50
C LEU A 81 -9.80 -7.75 -11.04
N THR A 82 -9.25 -8.70 -11.81
CA THR A 82 -9.21 -10.11 -11.42
C THR A 82 -8.22 -10.28 -10.26
N ALA A 83 -8.67 -10.89 -9.15
CA ALA A 83 -7.81 -11.18 -8.02
C ALA A 83 -6.74 -12.21 -8.38
N THR A 84 -5.49 -11.97 -7.98
CA THR A 84 -4.42 -12.95 -8.18
C THR A 84 -4.69 -14.20 -7.34
N PRO A 85 -4.45 -15.41 -7.87
CA PRO A 85 -4.65 -16.64 -7.11
C PRO A 85 -3.68 -16.75 -5.92
N ASP A 86 -4.15 -17.32 -4.81
CA ASP A 86 -3.31 -17.62 -3.65
C ASP A 86 -2.37 -18.80 -3.96
N ALA A 87 -1.07 -18.62 -3.75
CA ALA A 87 -0.05 -19.66 -3.93
C ALA A 87 -0.39 -20.96 -3.18
N ALA A 88 -1.00 -20.89 -1.99
CA ALA A 88 -1.41 -22.08 -1.24
C ALA A 88 -2.63 -22.80 -1.85
N ALA A 89 -3.51 -22.07 -2.54
CA ALA A 89 -4.67 -22.61 -3.24
C ALA A 89 -4.28 -23.21 -4.61
N ILE A 90 -3.32 -22.60 -5.30
CA ILE A 90 -2.73 -23.00 -6.59
C ILE A 90 -2.26 -24.47 -6.55
N ALA A 91 -1.53 -24.87 -5.51
CA ALA A 91 -1.04 -26.24 -5.35
C ALA A 91 -2.16 -27.31 -5.26
N ALA A 92 -3.37 -26.94 -4.85
CA ALA A 92 -4.52 -27.84 -4.74
C ALA A 92 -5.43 -27.84 -5.98
N SER A 93 -5.40 -26.77 -6.78
CA SER A 93 -6.28 -26.55 -7.93
C SER A 93 -5.61 -26.79 -9.29
N GLY A 94 -4.28 -26.85 -9.35
CA GLY A 94 -3.53 -27.00 -10.59
C GLY A 94 -3.45 -25.73 -11.44
N PHE A 95 -3.75 -24.57 -10.85
CA PHE A 95 -3.51 -23.27 -11.48
C PHE A 95 -2.03 -22.93 -11.38
N SER A 96 -1.49 -22.14 -12.30
CA SER A 96 -0.13 -21.57 -12.19
C SER A 96 -0.14 -20.14 -12.71
N ALA A 97 0.55 -19.24 -12.02
CA ALA A 97 0.82 -17.90 -12.56
C ALA A 97 1.74 -17.95 -13.79
N LEU A 98 2.48 -19.04 -13.96
CA LEU A 98 3.34 -19.33 -15.10
C LEU A 98 3.60 -20.85 -15.24
N ASP A 99 3.11 -21.49 -16.31
CA ASP A 99 3.43 -22.89 -16.66
C ASP A 99 4.15 -22.96 -18.01
N LEU A 100 5.29 -23.64 -18.03
CA LEU A 100 6.16 -23.79 -19.21
C LEU A 100 5.94 -25.10 -19.97
N ASN A 101 4.94 -25.90 -19.59
CA ASN A 101 4.67 -27.21 -20.18
C ASN A 101 3.85 -27.19 -21.49
N GLY A 102 3.95 -26.15 -22.32
CA GLY A 102 3.11 -26.06 -23.52
C GLY A 102 3.37 -24.79 -24.33
N THR A 103 3.18 -24.84 -25.66
CA THR A 103 2.98 -23.60 -26.43
C THR A 103 1.57 -23.10 -26.14
N GLU A 104 1.47 -21.90 -25.56
CA GLU A 104 0.22 -21.24 -25.16
C GLU A 104 -0.80 -21.13 -26.30
N ILE A 105 -2.06 -21.44 -25.97
CA ILE A 105 -3.23 -20.71 -26.48
C ILE A 105 -3.95 -20.22 -25.21
N GLY A 106 -3.43 -19.17 -24.59
CA GLY A 106 -4.13 -18.47 -23.51
C GLY A 106 -5.31 -17.67 -24.06
N ASP A 107 -6.36 -17.48 -23.28
CA ASP A 107 -7.50 -16.62 -23.65
C ASP A 107 -7.17 -15.11 -23.58
N GLY A 108 -6.00 -14.77 -23.04
CA GLY A 108 -5.44 -13.43 -22.98
C GLY A 108 -5.79 -12.67 -21.70
N ASP A 109 -6.26 -13.36 -20.65
CA ASP A 109 -6.58 -12.74 -19.35
C ASP A 109 -5.39 -12.59 -18.40
N GLY A 110 -4.27 -13.29 -18.67
CA GLY A 110 -3.03 -13.20 -17.90
C GLY A 110 -2.89 -14.24 -16.79
N ASP A 111 -3.85 -15.16 -16.64
CA ASP A 111 -3.79 -16.33 -15.77
C ASP A 111 -3.88 -17.62 -16.62
N LEU A 112 -3.46 -18.78 -16.09
CA LEU A 112 -3.70 -20.09 -16.72
C LEU A 112 -4.85 -20.80 -16.00
N ASP A 113 -5.94 -21.11 -16.71
CA ASP A 113 -7.19 -21.65 -16.14
C ASP A 113 -7.71 -22.93 -16.85
N LEU A 114 -8.88 -23.42 -16.42
CA LEU A 114 -9.50 -24.63 -16.96
C LEU A 114 -10.01 -24.50 -18.41
N ASN A 115 -10.02 -23.30 -18.96
CA ASN A 115 -10.41 -23.02 -20.34
C ASN A 115 -9.23 -23.13 -21.31
N ASP A 116 -7.99 -23.26 -20.80
CA ASP A 116 -6.80 -23.45 -21.61
C ASP A 116 -6.65 -24.91 -22.11
N THR A 117 -6.16 -25.07 -23.35
CA THR A 117 -5.98 -26.40 -23.97
C THR A 117 -4.54 -26.61 -24.45
N PHE A 118 -3.92 -27.74 -24.08
CA PHE A 118 -2.49 -28.02 -24.31
C PHE A 118 -2.23 -29.19 -25.27
N ALA A 119 -1.19 -29.09 -26.11
CA ALA A 119 -0.64 -30.19 -26.89
C ALA A 119 0.86 -30.37 -26.57
N ALA A 120 1.34 -31.61 -26.49
CA ALA A 120 2.72 -31.93 -26.11
C ALA A 120 3.75 -31.57 -27.21
N PHE A 121 4.91 -31.01 -26.83
CA PHE A 121 6.07 -30.78 -27.71
C PHE A 121 7.40 -31.18 -27.03
N ASP A 122 8.46 -31.38 -27.83
CA ASP A 122 9.81 -31.77 -27.37
C ASP A 122 10.64 -30.54 -26.96
N VAL A 123 11.16 -30.57 -25.73
CA VAL A 123 11.80 -29.44 -25.02
C VAL A 123 13.32 -29.56 -24.92
N THR A 124 13.94 -30.57 -25.53
CA THR A 124 15.38 -30.83 -25.38
C THR A 124 16.24 -29.72 -26.00
N GLY A 125 16.91 -28.92 -25.16
CA GLY A 125 17.80 -27.82 -25.58
C GLY A 125 17.08 -26.56 -26.06
N ALA A 126 15.80 -26.41 -25.73
CA ALA A 126 15.02 -25.21 -26.02
C ALA A 126 15.18 -24.18 -24.88
N THR A 127 15.41 -22.92 -25.26
CA THR A 127 15.34 -21.78 -24.34
C THR A 127 14.00 -21.10 -24.55
N ILE A 128 13.24 -20.94 -23.47
CA ILE A 128 12.03 -20.12 -23.49
C ILE A 128 12.44 -18.68 -23.19
N GLY A 129 11.85 -17.73 -23.91
CA GLY A 129 12.06 -16.30 -23.69
C GLY A 129 10.85 -15.51 -24.16
N GLY A 130 10.84 -14.21 -23.86
CA GLY A 130 9.72 -13.31 -24.17
C GLY A 130 8.82 -13.06 -22.95
N SER A 131 7.74 -12.29 -23.18
CA SER A 131 6.79 -11.88 -22.13
C SER A 131 6.12 -13.05 -21.42
N ALA A 132 6.07 -14.23 -22.05
CA ALA A 132 5.53 -15.46 -21.47
C ALA A 132 6.32 -15.95 -20.24
N LEU A 133 7.48 -15.38 -19.88
CA LEU A 133 8.18 -15.69 -18.62
C LEU A 133 7.93 -14.66 -17.52
N THR A 134 6.99 -13.74 -17.75
CA THR A 134 6.75 -12.59 -16.90
C THR A 134 5.35 -12.66 -16.32
N TYR A 135 5.23 -12.40 -15.02
CA TYR A 135 3.97 -12.28 -14.32
C TYR A 135 3.90 -10.91 -13.66
N ASP A 136 2.80 -10.19 -13.86
CA ASP A 136 2.61 -8.83 -13.37
C ASP A 136 1.39 -8.74 -12.45
N SER A 137 1.59 -8.34 -11.20
CA SER A 137 0.52 -8.09 -10.25
C SER A 137 0.50 -6.64 -9.76
N SER A 138 -0.69 -6.14 -9.44
CA SER A 138 -0.88 -4.75 -9.02
C SER A 138 -1.66 -4.62 -7.73
N PHE A 139 -1.39 -3.52 -7.02
CA PHE A 139 -2.23 -3.00 -5.94
C PHE A 139 -2.28 -1.47 -6.01
N TYR A 140 -3.20 -0.86 -5.28
CA TYR A 140 -3.42 0.57 -5.33
C TYR A 140 -3.23 1.22 -3.98
N VAL A 141 -2.57 2.39 -3.97
CA VAL A 141 -2.34 3.17 -2.75
C VAL A 141 -2.91 4.56 -2.92
N ALA A 142 -3.76 4.98 -1.98
CA ALA A 142 -4.19 6.36 -1.80
C ALA A 142 -3.72 6.88 -0.45
N SER A 143 -2.95 7.97 -0.45
CA SER A 143 -2.41 8.58 0.76
C SER A 143 -2.51 10.10 0.75
N ASN A 144 -2.69 10.69 1.93
CA ASN A 144 -2.58 12.13 2.17
C ASN A 144 -1.21 12.55 2.75
N THR A 145 -0.30 11.59 2.98
CA THR A 145 1.06 11.77 3.52
C THR A 145 2.10 11.03 2.68
N ALA A 146 3.38 11.38 2.84
CA ALA A 146 4.47 10.55 2.32
C ALA A 146 4.42 9.16 2.97
N PHE A 147 4.82 8.14 2.22
CA PHE A 147 4.82 6.74 2.64
C PHE A 147 5.96 5.97 1.95
N ASP A 148 6.39 4.89 2.58
CA ASP A 148 7.34 3.93 2.06
C ASP A 148 6.64 2.57 1.87
N ILE A 149 7.26 1.67 1.09
CA ILE A 149 6.79 0.29 0.91
C ILE A 149 7.95 -0.66 1.16
N THR A 150 7.73 -1.64 2.03
CA THR A 150 8.60 -2.82 2.17
C THR A 150 7.93 -4.07 1.63
N ALA A 151 8.75 -5.02 1.17
CA ALA A 151 8.30 -6.36 0.79
C ALA A 151 9.05 -7.45 1.59
N GLU A 152 8.36 -8.54 1.92
CA GLU A 152 8.91 -9.69 2.65
C GLU A 152 8.25 -10.99 2.17
N ILE A 153 9.02 -12.07 2.04
CA ILE A 153 8.46 -13.41 1.79
C ILE A 153 7.95 -13.98 3.12
N GLN A 154 6.63 -14.19 3.21
CA GLN A 154 5.98 -14.80 4.37
C GLN A 154 6.08 -16.33 4.33
N SER A 155 5.97 -16.90 3.13
CA SER A 155 6.11 -18.34 2.89
C SER A 155 6.62 -18.60 1.48
N SER A 156 7.37 -19.69 1.31
CA SER A 156 7.80 -20.13 -0.01
C SER A 156 7.97 -21.64 -0.08
N THR A 157 7.59 -22.22 -1.20
CA THR A 157 7.84 -23.61 -1.55
C THR A 157 8.66 -23.65 -2.83
N VAL A 158 9.82 -24.31 -2.79
CA VAL A 158 10.66 -24.52 -3.97
C VAL A 158 10.87 -26.01 -4.17
N SER A 159 10.85 -26.46 -5.42
CA SER A 159 11.06 -27.86 -5.77
C SER A 159 11.90 -28.00 -7.03
N GLY A 160 12.50 -29.18 -7.19
CA GLY A 160 13.36 -29.48 -8.33
C GLY A 160 14.61 -28.60 -8.35
N ASP A 161 14.95 -28.10 -9.53
CA ASP A 161 16.16 -27.31 -9.77
C ASP A 161 15.96 -25.79 -9.59
N PHE A 162 14.75 -25.34 -9.22
CA PHE A 162 14.48 -23.92 -9.02
C PHE A 162 14.78 -23.42 -7.60
N THR A 163 15.12 -22.14 -7.54
CA THR A 163 15.32 -21.36 -6.31
C THR A 163 14.68 -19.97 -6.43
N LEU A 164 14.53 -19.27 -5.31
CA LEU A 164 14.08 -17.87 -5.31
C LEU A 164 15.03 -16.92 -6.05
N ALA A 165 16.29 -17.33 -6.30
CA ALA A 165 17.23 -16.51 -7.05
C ALA A 165 16.95 -16.49 -8.56
N ASP A 166 16.16 -17.46 -9.04
CA ASP A 166 15.83 -17.65 -10.45
C ASP A 166 14.64 -16.79 -10.91
N VAL A 167 13.90 -16.21 -9.95
CA VAL A 167 12.78 -15.30 -10.20
C VAL A 167 13.22 -13.87 -9.94
N GLY A 168 13.42 -13.11 -11.02
CA GLY A 168 13.67 -11.68 -10.98
C GLY A 168 12.47 -10.90 -10.44
N TYR A 169 12.75 -9.75 -9.85
CA TYR A 169 11.72 -8.89 -9.27
C TYR A 169 11.94 -7.43 -9.67
N ALA A 170 10.85 -6.73 -9.98
CA ALA A 170 10.86 -5.27 -10.09
C ALA A 170 9.53 -4.71 -9.56
N LEU A 171 9.59 -3.52 -8.96
CA LEU A 171 8.42 -2.73 -8.61
C LEU A 171 8.45 -1.42 -9.40
N SER A 172 7.30 -1.01 -9.90
CA SER A 172 7.11 0.28 -10.55
C SER A 172 5.76 0.88 -10.15
N SER A 173 5.47 2.10 -10.60
CA SER A 173 4.18 2.73 -10.36
C SER A 173 3.61 3.39 -11.60
N THR A 174 2.29 3.36 -11.71
CA THR A 174 1.51 4.02 -12.75
C THR A 174 0.62 5.07 -12.09
N GLN A 175 0.83 6.36 -12.40
CA GLN A 175 0.06 7.46 -11.81
C GLN A 175 -1.41 7.39 -12.20
N THR A 176 -1.70 7.22 -13.50
CA THR A 176 -3.07 7.25 -14.05
C THR A 176 -3.26 6.15 -15.07
N GLY A 177 -4.42 5.50 -15.07
CA GLY A 177 -4.72 4.41 -16.00
C GLY A 177 -6.17 3.98 -15.95
N THR A 178 -6.47 2.88 -16.63
CA THR A 178 -7.79 2.24 -16.59
C THR A 178 -7.60 0.73 -16.57
N ASP A 179 -8.13 0.10 -15.53
CA ASP A 179 -8.08 -1.35 -15.31
C ASP A 179 -9.52 -1.87 -15.33
N GLY A 180 -9.83 -2.69 -16.35
CA GLY A 180 -11.21 -3.03 -16.69
C GLY A 180 -12.10 -1.78 -16.89
N ALA A 181 -13.12 -1.62 -16.04
CA ALA A 181 -14.04 -0.48 -16.07
C ALA A 181 -13.65 0.66 -15.11
N LEU A 182 -12.52 0.53 -14.39
CA LEU A 182 -12.11 1.45 -13.34
C LEU A 182 -11.00 2.38 -13.82
N THR A 183 -11.31 3.67 -13.94
CA THR A 183 -10.30 4.71 -14.20
C THR A 183 -9.74 5.26 -12.89
N PHE A 184 -8.43 5.15 -12.68
CA PHE A 184 -7.74 5.57 -11.47
C PHE A 184 -6.78 6.75 -11.71
N GLY A 185 -6.41 7.43 -10.62
CA GLY A 185 -5.32 8.39 -10.63
C GLY A 185 -5.61 9.77 -11.22
N GLY A 186 -6.83 10.05 -11.68
CA GLY A 186 -7.19 11.33 -12.30
C GLY A 186 -6.90 12.59 -11.45
N ASN A 187 -6.81 12.43 -10.12
CA ASN A 187 -6.46 13.46 -9.14
C ASN A 187 -5.24 13.05 -8.27
N ALA A 188 -4.41 12.13 -8.75
CA ALA A 188 -3.23 11.63 -8.05
C ALA A 188 -1.94 12.34 -8.49
N ARG A 189 -0.92 12.30 -7.64
CA ARG A 189 0.45 12.73 -7.92
C ARG A 189 1.27 11.58 -8.47
N ASP A 190 2.26 11.90 -9.29
CA ASP A 190 3.27 10.94 -9.71
C ASP A 190 4.30 10.73 -8.60
N VAL A 191 3.98 9.80 -7.69
CA VAL A 191 4.89 9.41 -6.61
C VAL A 191 6.07 8.59 -7.11
N GLY A 192 5.98 7.99 -8.30
CA GLY A 192 7.09 7.26 -8.92
C GLY A 192 8.19 8.19 -9.42
N ALA A 193 7.82 9.38 -9.92
CA ALA A 193 8.78 10.39 -10.35
C ALA A 193 9.47 11.13 -9.19
N SER A 194 8.82 11.22 -8.02
CA SER A 194 9.34 11.92 -6.83
C SER A 194 9.94 10.98 -5.77
N GLY A 195 9.59 9.69 -5.80
CA GLY A 195 10.13 8.65 -4.95
C GLY A 195 11.32 7.92 -5.58
N ALA A 196 11.79 6.88 -4.87
CA ALA A 196 12.86 6.02 -5.32
C ALA A 196 12.45 4.54 -5.19
N PHE A 197 12.57 3.80 -6.29
CA PHE A 197 12.42 2.34 -6.28
C PHE A 197 13.76 1.69 -5.97
N SER A 198 13.74 0.74 -5.05
CA SER A 198 14.88 -0.18 -4.89
C SER A 198 14.85 -1.20 -6.02
N ALA A 199 16.02 -1.69 -6.42
CA ALA A 199 16.16 -2.73 -7.43
C ALA A 199 16.73 -4.04 -6.82
N PRO A 200 15.97 -4.78 -6.00
CA PRO A 200 16.31 -6.15 -5.64
C PRO A 200 16.44 -6.99 -6.91
N ALA A 201 17.49 -7.78 -7.04
CA ALA A 201 17.72 -8.54 -8.26
C ALA A 201 16.72 -9.70 -8.46
N ASN A 202 16.24 -10.29 -7.36
CA ASN A 202 15.40 -11.48 -7.37
C ASN A 202 14.68 -11.69 -6.03
N LEU A 203 13.79 -12.68 -5.99
CA LEU A 203 13.00 -13.00 -4.81
C LEU A 203 13.83 -13.43 -3.59
N ALA A 204 15.04 -13.95 -3.79
CA ALA A 204 15.90 -14.35 -2.68
C ALA A 204 16.28 -13.18 -1.76
N ALA A 205 16.22 -11.93 -2.24
CA ALA A 205 16.46 -10.74 -1.42
C ALA A 205 15.45 -10.60 -0.27
N PHE A 206 14.20 -11.05 -0.47
CA PHE A 206 13.09 -10.90 0.48
C PHE A 206 12.97 -12.04 1.50
N ALA A 207 13.78 -13.08 1.36
CA ALA A 207 13.75 -14.25 2.24
C ALA A 207 14.39 -14.00 3.62
N ALA A 208 15.20 -12.95 3.75
CA ALA A 208 15.91 -12.62 4.99
C ALA A 208 15.16 -11.61 5.90
N GLY A 209 14.02 -11.09 5.45
CA GLY A 209 13.19 -10.13 6.16
C GLY A 209 12.67 -8.99 5.26
N PRO A 210 12.03 -7.97 5.86
CA PRO A 210 11.50 -6.83 5.12
C PRO A 210 12.60 -6.05 4.39
N ASN A 211 12.40 -5.84 3.09
CA ASN A 211 13.26 -5.00 2.26
C ASN A 211 12.47 -3.83 1.71
N LEU A 212 13.05 -2.63 1.79
CA LEU A 212 12.46 -1.43 1.19
C LEU A 212 12.43 -1.57 -0.34
N VAL A 213 11.23 -1.52 -0.94
CA VAL A 213 11.03 -1.61 -2.39
C VAL A 213 10.65 -0.27 -3.02
N PHE A 214 10.07 0.64 -2.24
CA PHE A 214 9.79 2.01 -2.64
C PHE A 214 9.98 2.95 -1.45
N SER A 215 10.60 4.11 -1.69
CA SER A 215 10.60 5.22 -0.73
C SER A 215 9.95 6.45 -1.33
N GLY A 216 8.87 6.90 -0.70
CA GLY A 216 8.06 8.02 -1.17
C GLY A 216 8.35 9.29 -0.38
N THR A 217 8.46 10.41 -1.09
CA THR A 217 8.62 11.73 -0.46
C THR A 217 7.34 12.57 -0.50
N GLU A 218 6.31 12.07 -1.20
CA GLU A 218 5.05 12.76 -1.42
C GLU A 218 3.85 11.85 -1.16
N ARG A 219 2.71 12.48 -0.89
CA ARG A 219 1.40 11.85 -0.86
C ARG A 219 0.88 11.56 -2.26
N THR A 220 -0.04 10.61 -2.41
CA THR A 220 -0.67 10.36 -3.71
C THR A 220 -1.76 11.39 -4.02
N ALA A 221 -2.48 11.94 -3.04
CA ALA A 221 -3.58 12.88 -3.30
C ALA A 221 -3.08 14.25 -3.80
N ASP A 222 -3.36 14.60 -5.06
CA ASP A 222 -3.01 15.93 -5.59
C ASP A 222 -4.12 16.96 -5.32
N SER A 223 -5.35 16.62 -5.69
CA SER A 223 -6.54 17.45 -5.54
C SER A 223 -7.72 16.66 -4.95
N ALA A 224 -8.77 17.34 -4.53
CA ALA A 224 -9.95 16.69 -3.96
C ALA A 224 -10.61 15.75 -4.98
N GLY A 225 -10.93 14.53 -4.58
CA GLY A 225 -11.52 13.51 -5.44
C GLY A 225 -11.95 12.28 -4.64
N SER A 226 -12.37 11.24 -5.35
CA SER A 226 -12.57 9.92 -4.75
C SER A 226 -11.21 9.27 -4.42
N ILE A 227 -11.24 8.24 -3.56
CA ILE A 227 -10.06 7.42 -3.24
C ILE A 227 -9.41 6.90 -4.53
N VAL A 228 -10.21 6.35 -5.44
CA VAL A 228 -9.74 5.82 -6.74
C VAL A 228 -9.08 6.90 -7.59
N GLN A 229 -9.64 8.11 -7.62
CA GLN A 229 -9.04 9.24 -8.35
C GLN A 229 -7.71 9.70 -7.72
N GLN A 230 -7.54 9.52 -6.41
CA GLN A 230 -6.33 9.88 -5.68
C GLN A 230 -5.33 8.72 -5.54
N SER A 231 -5.64 7.55 -6.11
CA SER A 231 -4.79 6.36 -6.00
C SER A 231 -3.73 6.32 -7.09
N VAL A 232 -2.55 5.81 -6.74
CA VAL A 232 -1.51 5.38 -7.68
C VAL A 232 -1.47 3.86 -7.65
N ARG A 233 -1.29 3.24 -8.82
CA ARG A 233 -1.12 1.78 -8.94
C ARG A 233 0.35 1.44 -8.82
N PHE A 234 0.69 0.45 -8.02
CA PHE A 234 2.01 -0.15 -7.93
C PHE A 234 2.00 -1.50 -8.63
N ASP A 235 2.96 -1.69 -9.53
CA ASP A 235 3.04 -2.82 -10.45
C ASP A 235 4.29 -3.64 -10.11
N ALA A 236 4.07 -4.85 -9.60
CA ALA A 236 5.10 -5.82 -9.27
C ALA A 236 5.27 -6.81 -10.43
N GLN A 237 6.48 -6.86 -10.97
CA GLN A 237 6.84 -7.73 -12.06
C GLN A 237 7.77 -8.84 -11.57
N TYR A 238 7.43 -10.08 -11.91
CA TYR A 238 8.23 -11.26 -11.65
C TYR A 238 8.65 -11.87 -12.99
N SER A 239 9.92 -12.23 -13.13
CA SER A 239 10.42 -12.83 -14.37
C SER A 239 11.28 -14.05 -14.11
N LEU A 240 10.98 -15.17 -14.77
CA LEU A 240 11.81 -16.37 -14.67
C LEU A 240 13.02 -16.26 -15.61
N GLY A 241 14.23 -16.50 -15.10
CA GLY A 241 15.47 -16.42 -15.88
C GLY A 241 15.84 -14.98 -16.30
N PRO A 242 15.97 -14.05 -15.35
CA PRO A 242 15.88 -12.58 -15.54
C PRO A 242 16.95 -11.91 -16.42
N VAL A 243 17.88 -12.68 -17.02
CA VAL A 243 18.99 -12.12 -17.83
C VAL A 243 19.02 -12.66 -19.27
N ALA A 244 18.47 -13.85 -19.54
CA ALA A 244 18.60 -14.51 -20.85
C ALA A 244 17.43 -15.43 -21.25
N GLY A 245 16.35 -15.49 -20.47
CA GLY A 245 15.33 -16.54 -20.58
C GLY A 245 15.69 -17.77 -19.76
N TYR A 246 14.78 -18.76 -19.73
CA TYR A 246 14.98 -20.01 -18.99
C TYR A 246 15.37 -21.13 -19.96
N ASP A 247 16.51 -21.76 -19.71
CA ASP A 247 16.98 -22.91 -20.47
C ASP A 247 16.38 -24.18 -19.87
N LEU A 248 15.52 -24.88 -20.63
CA LEU A 248 14.82 -26.08 -20.16
C LEU A 248 15.74 -27.25 -19.87
N SER A 249 17.01 -27.20 -20.30
CA SER A 249 18.02 -28.17 -19.91
C SER A 249 18.58 -27.94 -18.49
N GLN A 250 18.26 -26.80 -17.86
CA GLN A 250 18.62 -26.49 -16.47
C GLN A 250 17.78 -27.26 -15.45
N GLY A 251 16.70 -27.90 -15.90
CA GLY A 251 15.87 -28.77 -15.07
C GLY A 251 14.41 -28.34 -15.04
N SER A 252 13.66 -28.98 -14.15
CA SER A 252 12.26 -28.66 -13.90
C SER A 252 12.00 -28.56 -12.39
N GLY A 253 10.92 -27.88 -12.03
CA GLY A 253 10.57 -27.65 -10.64
C GLY A 253 9.39 -26.71 -10.50
N SER A 254 9.20 -26.19 -9.29
CA SER A 254 8.28 -25.09 -9.02
C SER A 254 8.90 -24.08 -8.06
N VAL A 255 8.49 -22.82 -8.19
CA VAL A 255 8.71 -21.76 -7.18
C VAL A 255 7.36 -21.15 -6.86
N GLU A 256 6.99 -21.25 -5.59
CA GLU A 256 5.82 -20.59 -5.03
C GLU A 256 6.33 -19.68 -3.91
N ALA A 257 5.96 -18.41 -3.94
CA ALA A 257 6.34 -17.45 -2.90
C ALA A 257 5.18 -16.50 -2.62
N GLN A 258 4.86 -16.36 -1.34
CA GLN A 258 3.92 -15.35 -0.86
C GLN A 258 4.71 -14.11 -0.45
N LEU A 259 4.72 -13.11 -1.31
CA LEU A 259 5.37 -11.83 -1.06
C LEU A 259 4.34 -10.83 -0.49
N ALA A 260 4.54 -10.41 0.75
CA ALA A 260 3.70 -9.44 1.42
C ALA A 260 4.27 -8.02 1.25
N TYR A 261 3.40 -7.06 0.97
CA TYR A 261 3.73 -5.63 0.89
C TYR A 261 3.20 -4.90 2.12
N THR A 262 4.05 -4.12 2.77
CA THR A 262 3.68 -3.26 3.90
C THR A 262 3.90 -1.81 3.53
N VAL A 263 2.86 -0.99 3.68
CA VAL A 263 2.88 0.45 3.39
C VAL A 263 2.81 1.23 4.70
N PHE A 264 3.70 2.21 4.91
CA PHE A 264 3.79 2.98 6.16
C PHE A 264 4.19 4.45 5.92
#